data_AF-A0AA41W727-F1
#
_entry.id   AF-A0AA41W727-F1
#
_cell.length_a   1.000
_cell.length_b   1.000
_cell.length_c   1.000
_cell.angle_alpha   90.00
_cell.angle_beta   90.00
_cell.angle_gamma   90.00
#
_symmetry.space_group_name_H-M   'P 1'
#
loop_
_entity.id
_entity.type
_entity.pdbx_description
1 polymer ?
#
loop_
_entity_poly.entity_id
_entity_poly.type
_entity_poly.pdbx_seq_one_letter_code
_entity_poly.pdbx_strand_id
1 'polypeptide(L)'
;MYERYGLLTKDHKQKTAKEVMLRTVGFGVPDVQRAEYSLTNQATIVAENFIQPFAAASSKSSDPKLGRMQLYQLPWPVEALKELPPDSNVRLNVTLSYFIEPSPSRRGFKQRYSYQSHALRFEVIRPGQTLENFQAKINKLMEYDNYDGPEGDNSGWEYGSALRKRGSLHSDFWIGSPQDLADMHTIAICPVGGWWKYKTAEDRWQNDVRYSLIISVEAPDIEVDLYSEIETMIENTIEIET
;
A
#
# COMPACT_ATOMS: atom_id res chain seq x y z
N MET A 1 -8.47 -16.86 16.09
CA MET A 1 -7.20 -16.38 15.46
C MET A 1 -6.30 -15.68 16.48
N TYR A 2 -6.79 -14.67 17.20
CA TYR A 2 -6.02 -13.92 18.20
C TYR A 2 -5.47 -14.76 19.35
N GLU A 3 -6.21 -15.78 19.82
CA GLU A 3 -5.71 -16.73 20.82
C GLU A 3 -4.44 -17.45 20.35
N ARG A 4 -4.44 -17.96 19.11
CA ARG A 4 -3.28 -18.63 18.52
C ARG A 4 -2.10 -17.68 18.36
N TYR A 5 -2.36 -16.44 17.96
CA TYR A 5 -1.32 -15.41 17.91
C TYR A 5 -0.73 -15.15 19.30
N GLY A 6 -1.57 -15.02 20.33
CA GLY A 6 -1.16 -14.84 21.72
C GLY A 6 -0.29 -16.00 22.25
N LEU A 7 -0.62 -17.24 21.89
CA LEU A 7 0.22 -18.40 22.21
C LEU A 7 1.58 -18.32 21.50
N LEU A 8 1.60 -18.04 20.19
CA LEU A 8 2.85 -17.91 19.43
C LEU A 8 3.76 -16.79 19.95
N THR A 9 3.19 -15.69 20.45
CA THR A 9 3.98 -14.59 21.04
C THR A 9 4.60 -14.93 22.39
N LYS A 10 4.12 -15.95 23.09
CA LYS A 10 4.75 -16.44 24.34
C LYS A 10 6.02 -17.22 24.05
N ASP A 11 6.03 -18.00 22.97
CA ASP A 11 7.13 -18.91 22.63
C ASP A 11 8.13 -18.30 21.62
N HIS A 12 7.72 -17.24 20.91
CA HIS A 12 8.51 -16.64 19.82
C HIS A 12 8.47 -15.11 19.84
N LYS A 13 9.47 -14.49 19.20
CA LYS A 13 9.46 -13.05 18.91
C LYS A 13 8.21 -12.70 18.08
N GLN A 14 7.60 -11.54 18.34
CA GLN A 14 6.39 -11.07 17.66
C GLN A 14 6.49 -11.16 16.12
N LYS A 15 7.64 -10.78 15.53
CA LYS A 15 7.86 -10.88 14.09
C LYS A 15 7.65 -12.30 13.55
N THR A 16 8.17 -13.31 14.26
CA THR A 16 8.01 -14.71 13.89
C THR A 16 6.57 -15.16 14.05
N ALA A 17 5.91 -14.76 15.14
CA ALA A 17 4.49 -15.05 15.35
C ALA A 17 3.61 -14.47 14.23
N LYS A 18 3.81 -13.20 13.84
CA LYS A 18 3.11 -12.56 12.71
C LYS A 18 3.34 -13.30 11.40
N GLU A 19 4.59 -13.69 11.12
CA GLU A 19 4.93 -14.47 9.92
C GLU A 19 4.22 -15.83 9.88
N VAL A 20 4.19 -16.56 11.00
CA VAL A 20 3.50 -17.86 11.10
C VAL A 20 2.00 -17.68 10.88
N MET A 21 1.40 -16.65 11.47
CA MET A 21 -0.03 -16.36 11.28
C MET A 21 -0.34 -16.03 9.82
N LEU A 22 0.42 -15.14 9.18
CA LEU A 22 0.23 -14.80 7.76
C LEU A 22 0.31 -16.03 6.85
N ARG A 23 1.23 -16.96 7.13
CA ARG A 23 1.35 -18.21 6.35
C ARG A 23 0.19 -19.18 6.57
N THR A 24 -0.46 -19.13 7.74
CA THR A 24 -1.50 -20.09 8.12
C THR A 24 -2.89 -19.61 7.71
N VAL A 25 -3.18 -18.33 7.89
CA VAL A 25 -4.53 -17.75 7.80
C VAL A 25 -4.60 -16.46 6.98
N GLY A 26 -3.48 -15.97 6.44
CA GLY A 26 -3.46 -14.74 5.66
C GLY A 26 -3.67 -13.48 6.50
N PHE A 27 -4.21 -12.44 5.87
CA PHE A 27 -4.38 -11.09 6.44
C PHE A 27 -5.72 -10.87 7.13
N GLY A 28 -6.73 -11.71 6.87
CA GLY A 28 -8.11 -11.49 7.31
C GLY A 28 -8.45 -12.22 8.61
N VAL A 29 -9.25 -11.56 9.44
CA VAL A 29 -9.97 -12.19 10.56
C VAL A 29 -11.45 -12.08 10.24
N PRO A 30 -12.21 -13.20 10.19
CA PRO A 30 -13.66 -13.12 10.07
C PRO A 30 -14.24 -12.36 11.25
N ASP A 31 -15.14 -11.41 10.97
CA ASP A 31 -15.84 -10.61 11.95
C ASP A 31 -17.34 -10.65 11.61
N VAL A 32 -18.15 -11.06 12.58
CA VAL A 32 -19.59 -11.27 12.39
C VAL A 32 -20.31 -9.93 12.22
N GLN A 33 -19.95 -8.92 13.03
CA GLN A 33 -20.59 -7.61 12.92
C GLN A 33 -20.30 -6.97 11.57
N ARG A 34 -19.06 -7.09 11.07
CA ARG A 34 -18.69 -6.63 9.73
C ARG A 34 -19.37 -7.43 8.61
N ALA A 35 -19.67 -8.69 8.83
CA ALA A 35 -20.36 -9.52 7.85
C ALA A 35 -21.87 -9.24 7.81
N GLU A 36 -22.45 -8.82 8.93
CA GLU A 36 -23.89 -8.58 9.09
C GLU A 36 -24.30 -7.13 8.77
N TYR A 37 -23.40 -6.16 8.98
CA TYR A 37 -23.72 -4.74 8.88
C TYR A 37 -22.78 -3.97 7.95
N SER A 38 -23.35 -3.10 7.11
CA SER A 38 -22.64 -1.99 6.50
C SER A 38 -22.50 -0.89 7.55
N LEU A 39 -21.28 -0.63 7.99
CA LEU A 39 -21.00 0.34 9.05
C LEU A 39 -20.75 1.73 8.44
N THR A 40 -21.44 2.75 8.92
CA THR A 40 -21.29 4.15 8.45
C THR A 40 -19.93 4.76 8.83
N ASN A 41 -19.33 4.27 9.92
CA ASN A 41 -17.98 4.62 10.36
C ASN A 41 -16.87 3.85 9.60
N GLN A 42 -17.21 3.22 8.47
CA GLN A 42 -16.28 2.56 7.58
C GLN A 42 -16.54 2.97 6.13
N ALA A 43 -15.47 3.36 5.43
CA ALA A 43 -15.50 3.59 3.99
C ALA A 43 -14.45 2.71 3.31
N THR A 44 -14.79 2.16 2.14
CA THR A 44 -13.84 1.41 1.30
C THR A 44 -13.82 1.96 -0.11
N ILE A 45 -12.64 2.38 -0.54
CA ILE A 45 -12.35 2.86 -1.88
C ILE A 45 -11.65 1.74 -2.65
N VAL A 46 -12.13 1.47 -3.87
CA VAL A 46 -11.51 0.53 -4.79
C VAL A 46 -11.06 1.30 -6.03
N ALA A 47 -9.75 1.26 -6.31
CA ALA A 47 -9.17 1.84 -7.50
C ALA A 47 -8.49 0.74 -8.34
N GLU A 48 -8.99 0.53 -9.55
CA GLU A 48 -8.39 -0.39 -10.53
C GLU A 48 -7.73 0.42 -11.63
N ASN A 49 -6.50 0.05 -11.99
CA ASN A 49 -5.76 0.80 -13.00
C ASN A 49 -4.66 -0.07 -13.66
N PHE A 50 -4.03 0.51 -14.67
CA PHE A 50 -2.86 -0.02 -15.35
C PHE A 50 -1.61 0.77 -14.93
N ILE A 51 -0.46 0.11 -14.92
CA ILE A 51 0.84 0.75 -14.75
C ILE A 51 1.84 0.11 -15.70
N GLN A 52 2.66 0.93 -16.35
CA GLN A 52 3.83 0.46 -17.08
C GLN A 52 5.01 0.37 -16.10
N PRO A 53 5.42 -0.83 -15.66
CA PRO A 53 6.35 -0.97 -14.55
C PRO A 53 7.80 -0.68 -14.93
N PHE A 54 8.14 -0.71 -16.22
CA PHE A 54 9.50 -0.46 -16.70
C PHE A 54 9.49 0.43 -17.92
N ALA A 55 10.62 1.06 -18.21
CA ALA A 55 10.84 1.85 -19.41
C ALA A 55 12.11 1.36 -20.12
N ALA A 56 12.24 1.70 -21.41
CA ALA A 56 13.40 1.34 -22.22
C ALA A 56 14.72 1.68 -21.51
N ALA A 57 15.72 0.84 -21.77
CA ALA A 57 17.08 1.11 -21.31
C ALA A 57 17.57 2.45 -21.86
N SER A 58 18.33 3.21 -21.06
CA SER A 58 18.97 4.45 -21.54
C SER A 58 20.37 4.15 -22.09
N SER A 59 20.95 5.08 -22.84
CA SER A 59 22.34 5.00 -23.32
C SER A 59 23.40 4.67 -22.25
N LYS A 60 23.10 4.90 -20.97
CA LYS A 60 24.00 4.64 -19.82
C LYS A 60 23.89 3.23 -19.19
N SER A 61 22.94 2.38 -19.59
CA SER A 61 22.70 1.04 -18.98
C SER A 61 22.07 0.09 -20.00
N SER A 62 22.45 -1.19 -20.02
CA SER A 62 21.80 -2.21 -20.85
C SER A 62 20.42 -2.62 -20.33
N ASP A 63 20.19 -2.46 -19.02
CA ASP A 63 18.96 -2.90 -18.38
C ASP A 63 17.87 -1.81 -18.44
N PRO A 64 16.59 -2.19 -18.67
CA PRO A 64 15.42 -1.34 -18.52
C PRO A 64 15.39 -0.56 -17.20
N LYS A 65 14.86 0.67 -17.25
CA LYS A 65 14.65 1.51 -16.07
C LYS A 65 13.34 1.16 -15.37
N LEU A 66 13.21 1.55 -14.11
CA LEU A 66 11.91 1.56 -13.44
C LEU A 66 10.98 2.55 -14.16
N GLY A 67 9.72 2.17 -14.29
CA GLY A 67 8.66 3.02 -14.84
C GLY A 67 8.25 4.12 -13.86
N ARG A 68 7.23 4.89 -14.25
CA ARG A 68 6.66 5.93 -13.40
C ARG A 68 5.87 5.30 -12.25
N MET A 69 5.89 5.93 -11.08
CA MET A 69 4.98 5.59 -10.00
C MET A 69 3.58 6.16 -10.29
N GLN A 70 2.56 5.48 -9.79
CA GLN A 70 1.20 6.02 -9.74
C GLN A 70 0.95 6.62 -8.36
N LEU A 71 0.50 7.87 -8.31
CA LEU A 71 0.09 8.53 -7.07
C LEU A 71 -1.44 8.58 -7.00
N TYR A 72 -1.97 8.25 -5.83
CA TYR A 72 -3.37 8.34 -5.47
C TYR A 72 -3.50 9.35 -4.34
N GLN A 73 -4.16 10.47 -4.61
CA GLN A 73 -4.63 11.39 -3.57
C GLN A 73 -6.02 10.92 -3.14
N LEU A 74 -6.17 10.69 -1.84
CA LEU A 74 -7.36 10.11 -1.27
C LEU A 74 -8.33 11.23 -0.88
N PRO A 75 -9.64 11.06 -1.15
CA PRO A 75 -10.67 12.02 -0.78
C PRO A 75 -10.97 11.90 0.72
N TRP A 76 -9.99 12.22 1.57
CA TRP A 76 -10.13 12.13 3.01
C TRP A 76 -11.00 13.25 3.56
N PRO A 77 -11.97 12.94 4.44
CA PRO A 77 -12.80 13.94 5.08
C PRO A 77 -12.00 14.58 6.22
N VAL A 78 -11.05 15.45 5.84
CA VAL A 78 -10.06 16.05 6.75
C VAL A 78 -10.74 16.79 7.90
N GLU A 79 -11.85 17.47 7.65
CA GLU A 79 -12.62 18.18 8.68
C GLU A 79 -13.25 17.18 9.66
N ALA A 80 -14.00 16.19 9.15
CA ALA A 80 -14.61 15.16 9.99
C ALA A 80 -13.57 14.38 10.81
N LEU A 81 -12.41 14.04 10.23
CA LEU A 81 -11.32 13.37 10.93
C LEU A 81 -10.72 14.25 12.04
N LYS A 82 -10.62 15.57 11.82
CA LYS A 82 -10.08 16.51 12.83
C LYS A 82 -11.05 16.77 13.99
N GLU A 83 -12.35 16.59 13.78
CA GLU A 83 -13.37 16.70 14.82
C GLU A 83 -13.38 15.49 15.76
N LEU A 84 -12.83 14.35 15.33
CA LEU A 84 -12.74 13.16 16.18
C LEU A 84 -11.84 13.41 17.40
N PRO A 85 -12.15 12.78 18.55
CA PRO A 85 -11.34 12.90 19.75
C PRO A 85 -9.87 12.54 19.46
N PRO A 86 -8.88 13.36 19.88
CA PRO A 86 -7.46 13.10 19.60
C PRO A 86 -6.94 11.76 20.12
N ASP A 87 -7.52 11.28 21.23
CA ASP A 87 -7.12 10.01 21.87
C ASP A 87 -7.83 8.78 21.27
N SER A 88 -8.69 8.98 20.26
CA SER A 88 -9.33 7.88 19.56
C SER A 88 -8.37 7.21 18.58
N ASN A 89 -8.61 5.93 18.27
CA ASN A 89 -7.84 5.20 17.28
C ASN A 89 -8.66 5.05 16.01
N VAL A 90 -8.08 5.43 14.89
CA VAL A 90 -8.60 5.13 13.55
C VAL A 90 -7.72 4.08 12.90
N ARG A 91 -8.29 3.35 11.93
CA ARG A 91 -7.59 2.31 11.19
C ARG A 91 -7.64 2.60 9.70
N LEU A 92 -6.47 2.51 9.06
CA LEU A 92 -6.29 2.54 7.62
C LEU A 92 -5.82 1.17 7.14
N ASN A 93 -6.62 0.49 6.34
CA ASN A 93 -6.26 -0.77 5.68
C ASN A 93 -5.90 -0.47 4.22
N VAL A 94 -4.72 -0.90 3.77
CA VAL A 94 -4.30 -0.76 2.36
C VAL A 94 -3.97 -2.15 1.82
N THR A 95 -4.64 -2.51 0.73
CA THR A 95 -4.42 -3.77 0.02
C THR A 95 -4.15 -3.52 -1.46
N LEU A 96 -2.98 -3.93 -1.92
CA LEU A 96 -2.58 -3.96 -3.31
C LEU A 96 -2.63 -5.40 -3.84
N SER A 97 -3.44 -5.63 -4.87
CA SER A 97 -3.57 -6.92 -5.55
C SER A 97 -3.11 -6.78 -7.00
N TYR A 98 -2.24 -7.68 -7.46
CA TYR A 98 -1.80 -7.73 -8.86
C TYR A 98 -1.34 -9.13 -9.26
N PHE A 99 -1.41 -9.45 -10.55
CA PHE A 99 -1.01 -10.76 -11.03
C PHE A 99 0.51 -10.87 -11.24
N ILE A 100 1.12 -11.83 -10.57
CA ILE A 100 2.51 -12.22 -10.82
C ILE A 100 2.49 -13.27 -11.93
N GLU A 101 2.92 -12.90 -13.15
CA GLU A 101 3.26 -13.90 -14.18
C GLU A 101 4.31 -14.87 -13.63
N PRO A 102 4.38 -16.16 -14.07
CA PRO A 102 5.34 -17.22 -13.67
C PRO A 102 6.61 -17.35 -14.57
N SER A 103 7.75 -17.74 -13.98
CA SER A 103 9.05 -17.62 -14.68
C SER A 103 9.18 -18.71 -15.71
N PRO A 104 9.43 -18.37 -16.98
CA PRO A 104 9.72 -19.40 -17.98
C PRO A 104 11.10 -20.08 -17.75
N SER A 105 11.98 -19.49 -16.92
CA SER A 105 13.38 -19.94 -16.77
C SER A 105 13.57 -20.93 -15.62
N ARG A 106 14.19 -22.09 -15.89
CA ARG A 106 14.62 -23.09 -14.88
C ARG A 106 15.89 -22.70 -14.09
N ARG A 107 16.54 -21.59 -14.44
CA ARG A 107 17.69 -21.06 -13.68
C ARG A 107 17.16 -20.55 -12.35
N GLY A 108 17.23 -21.41 -11.33
CA GLY A 108 16.53 -21.26 -10.05
C GLY A 108 16.85 -19.99 -9.25
N PHE A 109 16.37 -19.97 -8.00
CA PHE A 109 16.30 -18.80 -7.12
C PHE A 109 17.64 -18.16 -6.66
N LYS A 110 18.77 -18.47 -7.32
CA LYS A 110 20.13 -18.13 -6.86
C LYS A 110 20.53 -16.66 -7.03
N GLN A 111 19.77 -15.87 -7.78
CA GLN A 111 19.94 -14.41 -7.75
C GLN A 111 18.93 -13.79 -6.78
N ARG A 112 19.37 -12.73 -6.10
CA ARG A 112 18.59 -11.93 -5.14
C ARG A 112 17.31 -11.31 -5.76
N TYR A 113 17.14 -11.44 -7.09
CA TYR A 113 16.00 -10.98 -7.90
C TYR A 113 15.23 -12.11 -8.59
N SER A 114 15.26 -13.31 -8.01
CA SER A 114 14.50 -14.45 -8.51
C SER A 114 13.02 -14.35 -8.15
N TYR A 115 12.29 -13.79 -9.10
CA TYR A 115 10.86 -13.96 -9.38
C TYR A 115 9.80 -13.29 -8.48
N GLN A 116 9.67 -11.98 -8.61
CA GLN A 116 8.37 -11.32 -8.74
C GLN A 116 8.42 -10.54 -10.05
N SER A 117 7.46 -10.75 -10.95
CA SER A 117 7.40 -10.23 -12.32
C SER A 117 7.88 -8.80 -12.50
N HIS A 118 7.03 -7.88 -12.09
CA HIS A 118 7.25 -6.45 -12.08
C HIS A 118 7.25 -5.89 -10.64
N ALA A 119 6.90 -6.74 -9.66
CA ALA A 119 7.04 -6.50 -8.23
C ALA A 119 6.48 -5.13 -7.77
N LEU A 120 5.17 -4.90 -7.93
CA LEU A 120 4.56 -3.66 -7.43
C LEU A 120 4.66 -3.60 -5.90
N ARG A 121 4.78 -2.40 -5.37
CA ARG A 121 4.72 -2.07 -3.94
C ARG A 121 3.84 -0.85 -3.77
N PHE A 122 3.20 -0.75 -2.61
CA PHE A 122 2.60 0.49 -2.16
C PHE A 122 3.45 1.12 -1.06
N GLU A 123 3.45 2.45 -1.01
CA GLU A 123 3.91 3.26 0.10
C GLU A 123 2.85 4.32 0.40
N VAL A 124 2.73 4.71 1.66
CA VAL A 124 1.80 5.75 2.11
C VAL A 124 2.61 6.94 2.59
N ILE A 125 2.16 8.15 2.29
CA ILE A 125 2.72 9.38 2.84
C ILE A 125 2.62 9.35 4.36
N ARG A 126 3.62 9.89 5.04
CA ARG A 126 3.64 9.92 6.50
C ARG A 126 2.94 11.17 7.03
N PRO A 127 2.47 11.17 8.28
CA PRO A 127 1.95 12.37 8.91
C PRO A 127 2.94 13.54 8.81
N GLY A 128 2.46 14.73 8.44
CA GLY A 128 3.30 15.92 8.20
C GLY A 128 4.34 15.81 7.07
N GLN A 129 4.40 14.73 6.29
CA GLN A 129 5.35 14.61 5.18
C GLN A 129 4.87 15.39 3.96
N THR A 130 5.76 16.18 3.34
CA THR A 130 5.42 16.89 2.10
C THR A 130 5.35 15.92 0.91
N LEU A 131 4.52 16.24 -0.08
CA LEU A 131 4.39 15.42 -1.29
C LEU A 131 5.73 15.31 -2.06
N GLU A 132 6.50 16.39 -2.11
CA GLU A 132 7.81 16.42 -2.77
C GLU A 132 8.81 15.49 -2.08
N ASN A 133 8.92 15.59 -0.75
CA ASN A 133 9.79 14.70 0.03
C ASN A 133 9.33 13.23 -0.04
N PHE A 134 8.02 12.98 -0.10
CA PHE A 134 7.47 11.64 -0.31
C PHE A 134 7.86 11.05 -1.68
N GLN A 135 7.73 11.82 -2.75
CA GLN A 135 8.15 11.41 -4.09
C GLN A 135 9.67 11.16 -4.15
N ALA A 136 10.47 12.04 -3.55
CA ALA A 136 11.92 11.89 -3.48
C ALA A 136 12.32 10.59 -2.75
N LYS A 137 11.67 10.29 -1.63
CA LYS A 137 11.86 9.04 -0.85
C LYS A 137 11.59 7.79 -1.68
N ILE A 138 10.55 7.79 -2.51
CA ILE A 138 10.20 6.63 -3.35
C ILE A 138 11.18 6.49 -4.51
N ASN A 139 11.53 7.59 -5.16
CA ASN A 139 12.36 7.56 -6.34
C ASN A 139 13.80 7.11 -6.04
N LYS A 140 14.30 7.31 -4.81
CA LYS A 140 15.52 6.76 -4.18
C LYS A 140 16.84 6.71 -4.99
N LEU A 141 16.85 7.13 -6.25
CA LEU A 141 17.87 6.83 -7.27
C LEU A 141 17.78 7.72 -8.53
N MET A 142 16.95 8.77 -8.56
CA MET A 142 16.91 9.74 -9.67
C MET A 142 16.99 11.16 -9.11
N GLU A 143 18.19 11.74 -9.20
CA GLU A 143 18.50 13.19 -9.24
C GLU A 143 17.55 14.16 -8.52
N TYR A 144 17.43 14.04 -7.20
CA TYR A 144 17.01 15.18 -6.37
C TYR A 144 17.88 15.22 -5.11
N ASP A 145 18.67 16.29 -4.97
CA ASP A 145 19.32 16.68 -3.71
C ASP A 145 18.30 17.11 -2.63
N ASN A 146 17.00 17.02 -2.91
CA ASN A 146 15.89 17.54 -2.11
C ASN A 146 15.20 16.47 -1.22
N TYR A 147 15.81 15.29 -1.00
CA TYR A 147 15.29 14.36 0.01
C TYR A 147 15.80 14.77 1.39
N ASP A 148 14.95 15.41 2.17
CA ASP A 148 15.30 15.95 3.49
C ASP A 148 15.20 14.93 4.64
N GLY A 149 14.90 13.67 4.30
CA GLY A 149 14.85 12.57 5.27
C GLY A 149 13.43 12.15 5.65
N PRO A 150 13.33 11.19 6.59
CA PRO A 150 12.04 10.73 7.09
C PRO A 150 11.33 11.80 7.91
N GLU A 151 10.19 12.27 7.43
CA GLU A 151 9.24 13.11 8.19
C GLU A 151 8.14 12.24 8.80
N GLY A 152 7.58 12.67 9.94
CA GLY A 152 6.46 11.98 10.59
C GLY A 152 6.79 10.63 11.23
N ASP A 153 5.90 10.18 12.12
CA ASP A 153 5.96 8.83 12.66
C ASP A 153 5.48 7.81 11.60
N ASN A 154 6.19 6.69 11.52
CA ASN A 154 5.83 5.55 10.66
C ASN A 154 5.51 4.30 11.49
N SER A 155 5.35 4.46 12.80
CA SER A 155 4.76 3.45 13.67
C SER A 155 3.28 3.25 13.32
N GLY A 156 2.61 2.31 14.00
CA GLY A 156 1.19 1.99 13.77
C GLY A 156 0.91 0.94 12.69
N TRP A 157 1.85 0.68 11.76
CA TRP A 157 1.71 -0.42 10.79
C TRP A 157 1.90 -1.79 11.46
N GLU A 158 0.95 -2.71 11.28
CA GLU A 158 0.98 -4.00 11.94
C GLU A 158 2.03 -4.96 11.36
N TYR A 159 2.08 -5.10 10.04
CA TYR A 159 3.00 -6.06 9.38
C TYR A 159 4.29 -5.39 8.90
N GLY A 160 4.19 -4.13 8.48
CA GLY A 160 5.28 -3.34 7.94
C GLY A 160 5.79 -3.85 6.57
N SER A 161 6.73 -3.09 6.00
CA SER A 161 7.23 -3.28 4.62
C SER A 161 7.90 -4.63 4.35
N ALA A 162 8.29 -5.38 5.38
CA ALA A 162 8.89 -6.69 5.24
C ALA A 162 7.85 -7.82 5.09
N LEU A 163 6.76 -7.78 5.85
CA LEU A 163 5.76 -8.85 5.88
C LEU A 163 4.59 -8.57 4.93
N ARG A 164 4.20 -7.30 4.72
CA ARG A 164 3.07 -6.93 3.86
C ARG A 164 3.22 -7.31 2.39
N LYS A 165 4.45 -7.49 1.90
CA LYS A 165 4.78 -7.63 0.46
C LYS A 165 4.86 -9.08 -0.07
N ARG A 166 4.26 -10.05 0.63
CA ARG A 166 4.40 -11.47 0.29
C ARG A 166 3.36 -11.89 -0.77
N GLY A 167 3.83 -12.53 -1.84
CA GLY A 167 2.96 -12.98 -2.93
C GLY A 167 2.43 -11.84 -3.79
N SER A 168 1.27 -12.07 -4.40
CA SER A 168 0.52 -11.15 -5.28
C SER A 168 -0.46 -10.23 -4.56
N LEU A 169 -0.75 -10.52 -3.29
CA LEU A 169 -1.66 -9.75 -2.44
C LEU A 169 -0.85 -9.11 -1.32
N HIS A 170 -0.69 -7.79 -1.37
CA HIS A 170 0.03 -7.03 -0.36
C HIS A 170 -0.96 -6.29 0.50
N SER A 171 -1.02 -6.59 1.78
CA SER A 171 -1.99 -5.97 2.67
C SER A 171 -1.32 -5.60 3.99
N ASP A 172 -1.67 -4.43 4.50
CA ASP A 172 -1.25 -3.98 5.82
C ASP A 172 -2.30 -3.04 6.38
N PHE A 173 -2.31 -2.91 7.70
CA PHE A 173 -3.16 -1.94 8.36
C PHE A 173 -2.36 -1.10 9.33
N TRP A 174 -2.70 0.18 9.35
CA TRP A 174 -2.15 1.19 10.22
C TRP A 174 -3.21 1.58 11.25
N ILE A 175 -2.78 1.78 12.50
CA ILE A 175 -3.61 2.30 13.58
C ILE A 175 -2.88 3.50 14.18
N GLY A 176 -3.61 4.61 14.37
CA GLY A 176 -3.09 5.80 15.03
C GLY A 176 -4.17 6.87 15.18
N SER A 177 -3.74 8.11 15.36
CA SER A 177 -4.64 9.23 15.64
C SER A 177 -5.42 9.68 14.38
N PRO A 178 -6.63 10.25 14.53
CA PRO A 178 -7.37 10.84 13.43
C PRO A 178 -6.60 11.95 12.70
N GLN A 179 -5.81 12.74 13.44
CA GLN A 179 -5.01 13.85 12.90
C GLN A 179 -3.89 13.32 12.01
N ASP A 180 -3.19 12.27 12.44
CA ASP A 180 -2.18 11.60 11.62
C ASP A 180 -2.81 11.00 10.35
N LEU A 181 -3.99 10.39 10.46
CA LEU A 181 -4.68 9.83 9.30
C LEU A 181 -5.07 10.90 8.29
N ALA A 182 -5.51 12.08 8.75
CA ALA A 182 -5.86 13.21 7.89
C ALA A 182 -4.67 13.66 7.03
N ASP A 183 -3.45 13.58 7.56
CA ASP A 183 -2.22 13.86 6.82
C ASP A 183 -1.78 12.69 5.90
N MET A 184 -2.21 11.46 6.18
CA MET A 184 -1.91 10.26 5.39
C MET A 184 -2.80 10.14 4.13
N HIS A 185 -2.85 11.20 3.32
CA HIS A 185 -3.79 11.36 2.20
C HIS A 185 -3.24 10.92 0.84
N THR A 186 -1.99 10.43 0.76
CA THR A 186 -1.37 10.02 -0.51
C THR A 186 -0.81 8.60 -0.44
N ILE A 187 -1.17 7.78 -1.44
CA ILE A 187 -0.59 6.44 -1.65
C ILE A 187 0.14 6.41 -2.98
N ALA A 188 1.35 5.85 -2.98
CA ALA A 188 2.12 5.60 -4.19
C ALA A 188 2.17 4.11 -4.50
N ILE A 189 1.99 3.76 -5.78
CA ILE A 189 2.27 2.42 -6.30
C ILE A 189 3.49 2.50 -7.21
N CYS A 190 4.50 1.69 -6.91
CA CYS A 190 5.75 1.70 -7.65
C CYS A 190 6.30 0.28 -7.90
N PRO A 191 6.97 0.06 -9.05
CA PRO A 191 7.68 -1.17 -9.33
C PRO A 191 9.06 -1.18 -8.63
N VAL A 192 9.45 -2.29 -8.00
CA VAL A 192 10.78 -2.42 -7.36
C VAL A 192 11.78 -3.31 -8.11
N GLY A 193 11.40 -3.80 -9.30
CA GLY A 193 12.25 -4.65 -10.12
C GLY A 193 11.96 -6.14 -9.96
N GLY A 194 12.20 -6.87 -11.05
CA GLY A 194 11.76 -8.25 -11.22
C GLY A 194 12.31 -8.85 -12.51
N TRP A 195 11.95 -10.09 -12.84
CA TRP A 195 12.51 -10.73 -14.05
C TRP A 195 12.11 -10.01 -15.35
N TRP A 196 10.96 -9.32 -15.38
CA TRP A 196 10.56 -8.49 -16.52
C TRP A 196 11.61 -7.41 -16.83
N LYS A 197 12.26 -6.88 -15.79
CA LYS A 197 13.32 -5.88 -15.93
C LYS A 197 14.57 -6.47 -16.58
N TYR A 198 14.98 -7.66 -16.17
CA TYR A 198 16.29 -8.23 -16.56
C TYR A 198 16.24 -9.14 -17.79
N LYS A 199 15.04 -9.54 -18.24
CA LYS A 199 14.87 -10.37 -19.44
C LYS A 199 14.50 -9.50 -20.64
N THR A 200 15.50 -8.81 -21.17
CA THR A 200 15.34 -7.84 -22.28
C THR A 200 14.90 -8.46 -23.60
N ALA A 201 15.19 -9.75 -23.84
CA ALA A 201 14.85 -10.43 -25.09
C ALA A 201 13.34 -10.56 -25.39
N GLU A 202 12.46 -10.31 -24.42
CA GLU A 202 11.00 -10.37 -24.58
C GLU A 202 10.33 -8.98 -24.59
N ASP A 203 11.12 -7.90 -24.53
CA ASP A 203 10.62 -6.51 -24.51
C ASP A 203 9.47 -6.23 -23.51
N ARG A 204 9.44 -6.99 -22.40
CA ARG A 204 8.42 -6.90 -21.34
C ARG A 204 8.31 -5.52 -20.69
N TRP A 205 9.29 -4.66 -20.90
CA TRP A 205 9.27 -3.28 -20.45
C TRP A 205 8.22 -2.41 -21.18
N GLN A 206 7.70 -2.85 -22.33
CA GLN A 206 6.62 -2.16 -23.05
C GLN A 206 5.23 -2.48 -22.51
N ASN A 207 5.10 -3.47 -21.64
CA ASN A 207 3.80 -3.98 -21.23
C ASN A 207 3.22 -3.22 -20.04
N ASP A 208 1.93 -2.93 -20.12
CA ASP A 208 1.14 -2.49 -18.98
C ASP A 208 0.64 -3.68 -18.15
N VAL A 209 0.50 -3.46 -16.83
CA VAL A 209 -0.04 -4.45 -15.90
C VAL A 209 -1.18 -3.88 -15.11
N ARG A 210 -2.21 -4.71 -14.90
CA ARG A 210 -3.36 -4.38 -14.07
C ARG A 210 -3.06 -4.61 -12.60
N TYR A 211 -3.57 -3.74 -11.77
CA TYR A 211 -3.63 -3.91 -10.33
C TYR A 211 -4.95 -3.34 -9.79
N SER A 212 -5.28 -3.77 -8.58
CA SER A 212 -6.36 -3.22 -7.79
C SER A 212 -5.78 -2.74 -6.46
N LEU A 213 -6.12 -1.50 -6.09
CA LEU A 213 -5.82 -0.87 -4.82
C LEU A 213 -7.12 -0.74 -4.04
N ILE A 214 -7.19 -1.43 -2.91
CA ILE A 214 -8.32 -1.40 -1.98
C ILE A 214 -7.87 -0.67 -0.73
N ILE A 215 -8.59 0.38 -0.35
CA ILE A 215 -8.27 1.22 0.78
C ILE A 215 -9.51 1.28 1.65
N SER A 216 -9.40 0.89 2.92
CA SER A 216 -10.49 1.05 3.87
C SER A 216 -10.06 1.94 5.02
N VAL A 217 -10.92 2.87 5.41
CA VAL A 217 -10.79 3.64 6.64
C VAL A 217 -11.90 3.22 7.59
N GLU A 218 -11.55 3.04 8.85
CA GLU A 218 -12.45 2.65 9.92
C GLU A 218 -12.19 3.57 11.14
N ALA A 219 -13.24 4.07 11.77
CA ALA A 219 -13.17 4.74 13.08
C ALA A 219 -13.94 3.91 14.13
N PRO A 220 -13.31 2.86 14.70
CA PRO A 220 -13.93 2.02 15.71
C PRO A 220 -14.42 2.84 16.89
N ASP A 221 -15.58 2.46 17.43
CA ASP A 221 -16.16 3.02 18.67
C ASP A 221 -16.53 4.53 18.60
N ILE A 222 -16.59 5.11 17.39
CA ILE A 222 -17.02 6.49 17.17
C ILE A 222 -18.18 6.52 16.17
N GLU A 223 -19.21 7.28 16.51
CA GLU A 223 -20.36 7.55 15.64
C GLU A 223 -20.02 8.71 14.70
N VAL A 224 -19.36 8.38 13.59
CA VAL A 224 -19.01 9.31 12.50
C VAL A 224 -19.43 8.68 11.17
N ASP A 225 -20.01 9.48 10.28
CA ASP A 225 -20.42 9.02 8.96
C ASP A 225 -19.31 9.24 7.92
N LEU A 226 -18.25 8.45 8.03
CA LEU A 226 -17.11 8.54 7.11
C LEU A 226 -17.50 8.17 5.67
N TYR A 227 -18.49 7.30 5.50
CA TYR A 227 -18.95 6.88 4.18
C TYR A 227 -19.54 8.05 3.40
N SER A 228 -20.54 8.74 3.97
CA SER A 228 -21.24 9.83 3.28
C SER A 228 -20.32 11.02 2.99
N GLU A 229 -19.40 11.34 3.90
CA GLU A 229 -18.41 12.40 3.71
C GLU A 229 -17.46 12.10 2.54
N ILE A 230 -16.96 10.87 2.46
CA ILE A 230 -16.08 10.42 1.36
C ILE A 230 -16.85 10.36 0.03
N GLU A 231 -18.09 9.86 0.05
CA GLU A 231 -18.96 9.81 -1.12
C GLU A 231 -19.18 11.21 -1.69
N THR A 232 -19.53 12.18 -0.84
CA THR A 232 -19.73 13.58 -1.22
C THR A 232 -18.46 14.19 -1.84
N MET A 233 -17.28 13.90 -1.29
CA MET A 233 -16.01 14.38 -1.86
C MET A 233 -15.71 13.80 -3.24
N ILE A 234 -16.03 12.53 -3.45
CA ILE A 234 -15.86 11.87 -4.74
C ILE A 234 -16.81 12.48 -5.78
N GLU A 235 -18.09 12.65 -5.45
CA GLU A 235 -19.09 13.24 -6.34
C GLU A 235 -18.68 14.65 -6.79
N ASN A 236 -18.28 15.51 -5.85
CA ASN A 236 -17.81 16.86 -6.15
C ASN A 236 -16.56 16.89 -7.04
N THR A 237 -15.70 15.86 -6.97
CA THR A 237 -14.50 15.78 -7.82
C THR A 237 -14.86 15.44 -9.27
N ILE A 238 -15.91 14.64 -9.48
CA ILE A 238 -16.36 14.21 -10.81
C ILE A 238 -17.06 15.35 -11.56
N GLU A 239 -17.72 16.27 -10.85
CA GLU A 239 -18.45 17.39 -11.48
C GLU A 239 -17.55 18.51 -12.05
N ILE A 240 -16.25 18.55 -11.73
CA ILE A 240 -15.36 19.67 -12.10
C ILE A 240 -14.68 19.46 -13.47
N GLU A 241 -15.04 18.44 -14.26
CA GLU A 241 -14.65 18.39 -15.68
C GLU A 241 -15.45 19.42 -16.51
N THR A 242 -15.06 20.71 -16.43
CA THR A 242 -15.57 21.80 -17.29
C THR A 242 -14.55 22.22 -18.35
#